data_AF-A0A6B1EUZ4-F1
#
_entry.id   AF-A0A6B1EUZ4-F1
#
_cell.length_a   1.000
_cell.length_b   1.000
_cell.length_c   1.000
_cell.angle_alpha   90.00
_cell.angle_beta   90.00
_cell.angle_gamma   90.00
#
_symmetry.space_group_name_H-M   'P 1'
#
loop_
_entity.id
_entity.type
_entity.pdbx_description
1 polymer ?
#
loop_
_entity_poly.entity_id
_entity_poly.type
_entity_poly.pdbx_seq_one_letter_code
_entity_poly.pdbx_strand_id
1 'polypeptide(L)'
;MLPEQLLGIFGVSDAIPKGCASWHFKPTRSLLMLLKLNFHLLCLKMHRIYSGLSHTEGKMKYLGILTIFVFVMASFVLGRGLHAQTDVLADETPELVPVTDANTALNADMARAADIYAKLMWAAYCRTGERNVYKSKAAYDALIEEVEMDGESENGVLSAQGVSFLYTERAALRFEKLQDINGAEEDVRRAIQIDPENVDAKWVLAQILNKWLNQNGRGNRSTRELLEEMLSVGKEVVELDPDHSDGHYHLGNISRYLGKVENDPSKIELAITSFKALTRIMPFRAQYHWELAELYESQNRLEEALQSYERVITIRPEQISVWNRIGDLNLNIGDDSAAVRAFQTVLEALESGAVLRSSRDFSETEIEAHYGIGLAYQEQNNFEEAEYHVTRAIALLEERALLMRSRTRTNRTRSEDRIELAARIRKYRYTLAHIYLRFDAAQKAVDAFETVLAVDDKYVPALTGIGMAHQMLDNVKQAETYLLKAVKLSVNSEVPEAYNALGYLYAEQGTKLDEAAVLVHRALKSAPTSGAYLDSLGLIYFKQGKLDAAIENLEQANHYLPNTPEILLHLADAYFEKGLKEKALQTLEHAVQIEPDNVELLQKLDTIKSSR
;
A
#
# COMPACT_ATOMS: atom_id res chain seq x y z
N MET A 1 -14.14 -0.68 -31.11
CA MET A 1 -14.52 -0.34 -32.49
C MET A 1 -15.53 -1.37 -32.99
N LEU A 2 -16.65 -0.92 -33.55
CA LEU A 2 -17.81 -1.75 -33.91
C LEU A 2 -17.55 -2.63 -35.17
N PRO A 3 -18.25 -3.78 -35.32
CA PRO A 3 -18.08 -4.76 -36.40
C PRO A 3 -18.35 -4.22 -37.82
N GLU A 4 -19.02 -3.08 -37.95
CA GLU A 4 -19.50 -2.55 -39.24
C GLU A 4 -18.38 -1.90 -40.08
N GLN A 5 -17.28 -1.46 -39.46
CA GLN A 5 -16.17 -0.82 -40.19
C GLN A 5 -15.25 -1.82 -40.92
N LEU A 6 -15.31 -3.12 -40.57
CA LEU A 6 -14.56 -4.17 -41.27
C LEU A 6 -15.14 -4.52 -42.64
N LEU A 7 -16.42 -4.24 -42.88
CA LEU A 7 -17.11 -4.54 -44.14
C LEU A 7 -16.78 -3.53 -45.25
N GLY A 8 -16.39 -2.29 -44.90
CA GLY A 8 -16.05 -1.24 -45.87
C GLY A 8 -14.74 -1.47 -46.63
N ILE A 9 -13.81 -2.25 -46.06
CA ILE A 9 -12.49 -2.53 -46.68
C ILE A 9 -12.59 -3.50 -47.87
N PHE A 10 -13.67 -4.30 -47.94
CA PHE A 10 -13.86 -5.33 -48.96
C PHE A 10 -14.75 -4.92 -50.14
N GLY A 11 -15.22 -3.68 -50.20
CA GLY A 11 -15.96 -3.16 -51.36
C GLY A 11 -17.21 -3.98 -51.71
N VAL A 12 -17.99 -4.42 -50.71
CA VAL A 12 -19.31 -5.01 -50.93
C VAL A 12 -20.36 -3.93 -50.65
N SER A 13 -20.61 -3.06 -51.63
CA SER A 13 -21.83 -2.27 -51.66
C SER A 13 -22.93 -3.08 -52.34
N ASP A 14 -24.06 -3.24 -51.65
CA ASP A 14 -25.40 -3.52 -52.18
C ASP A 14 -25.52 -4.46 -53.38
N ALA A 15 -25.91 -5.71 -53.10
CA ALA A 15 -27.04 -6.42 -53.73
C ALA A 15 -26.84 -7.93 -53.56
N ILE A 16 -27.86 -8.61 -53.04
CA ILE A 16 -28.03 -10.06 -53.16
C ILE A 16 -28.88 -10.32 -54.40
N PRO A 17 -28.36 -10.94 -55.48
CA PRO A 17 -29.21 -11.60 -56.45
C PRO A 17 -29.18 -13.12 -56.23
N LYS A 18 -30.39 -13.68 -56.09
CA LYS A 18 -30.66 -15.11 -56.17
C LYS A 18 -30.31 -15.62 -57.58
N GLY A 19 -29.48 -16.67 -57.68
CA GLY A 19 -29.34 -17.46 -58.91
C GLY A 19 -27.90 -17.93 -59.16
N CYS A 20 -27.73 -19.23 -59.39
CA CYS A 20 -26.48 -19.87 -59.76
C CYS A 20 -25.81 -19.18 -60.96
N ALA A 21 -24.59 -18.68 -60.78
CA ALA A 21 -23.62 -18.47 -61.85
C ALA A 21 -22.21 -18.58 -61.27
N SER A 22 -21.40 -19.47 -61.84
CA SER A 22 -19.98 -19.65 -61.52
C SER A 22 -19.16 -18.45 -61.99
N TRP A 23 -18.50 -17.74 -61.09
CA TRP A 23 -17.52 -16.71 -61.41
C TRP A 23 -16.10 -17.23 -61.12
N HIS A 24 -15.26 -17.28 -62.14
CA HIS A 24 -13.81 -17.48 -61.99
C HIS A 24 -13.14 -16.12 -61.85
N PHE A 25 -12.76 -15.76 -60.63
CA PHE A 25 -11.93 -14.58 -60.35
C PHE A 25 -10.47 -15.04 -60.23
N LYS A 26 -9.57 -14.51 -61.06
CA LYS A 26 -8.11 -14.69 -60.91
C LYS A 26 -7.54 -13.46 -60.19
N PRO A 27 -7.09 -13.57 -58.93
CA PRO A 27 -6.48 -12.44 -58.24
C PRO A 27 -5.10 -12.14 -58.81
N THR A 28 -4.80 -10.85 -59.00
CA THR A 28 -3.48 -10.37 -59.42
C THR A 28 -2.46 -10.46 -58.29
N ARG A 29 -1.17 -10.66 -58.63
CA ARG A 29 -0.03 -10.81 -57.69
C ARG A 29 0.00 -9.76 -56.57
N SER A 30 -0.46 -8.54 -56.85
CA SER A 30 -0.49 -7.42 -55.90
C SER A 30 -1.52 -7.63 -54.76
N LEU A 31 -2.66 -8.28 -55.04
CA LEU A 31 -3.67 -8.60 -54.03
C LEU A 31 -3.20 -9.72 -53.08
N LEU A 32 -2.49 -10.72 -53.61
CA LEU A 32 -1.85 -11.77 -52.83
C LEU A 32 -0.71 -11.25 -51.94
N MET A 33 0.00 -10.20 -52.38
CA MET A 33 1.05 -9.56 -51.59
C MET A 33 0.48 -8.74 -50.41
N LEU A 34 -0.62 -8.02 -50.65
CA LEU A 34 -1.39 -7.30 -49.61
C LEU A 34 -2.04 -8.27 -48.61
N LEU A 35 -2.51 -9.43 -49.07
CA LEU A 35 -2.96 -10.53 -48.22
C LEU A 35 -1.79 -11.11 -47.41
N LYS A 36 -0.62 -11.37 -48.00
CA LYS A 36 0.56 -11.88 -47.26
C LYS A 36 0.97 -10.96 -46.09
N LEU A 37 1.01 -9.65 -46.29
CA LEU A 37 1.47 -8.71 -45.26
C LEU A 37 0.46 -8.51 -44.12
N ASN A 38 -0.85 -8.55 -44.43
CA ASN A 38 -1.91 -8.31 -43.44
C ASN A 38 -2.50 -9.59 -42.82
N PHE A 39 -2.43 -10.74 -43.50
CA PHE A 39 -3.01 -11.99 -43.02
C PHE A 39 -2.28 -12.52 -41.79
N HIS A 40 -0.94 -12.42 -41.76
CA HIS A 40 -0.13 -12.84 -40.61
C HIS A 40 -0.49 -12.05 -39.35
N LEU A 41 -0.55 -10.71 -39.47
CA LEU A 41 -0.94 -9.81 -38.38
C LEU A 41 -2.41 -10.00 -37.97
N LEU A 42 -3.31 -10.28 -38.93
CA LEU A 42 -4.74 -10.46 -38.68
C LEU A 42 -5.02 -11.78 -37.95
N CYS A 43 -4.38 -12.89 -38.35
CA CYS A 43 -4.48 -14.18 -37.67
C CYS A 43 -3.95 -14.12 -36.23
N LEU A 44 -2.80 -13.45 -36.02
CA LEU A 44 -2.23 -13.24 -34.68
C LEU A 44 -3.13 -12.34 -33.81
N LYS A 45 -3.69 -11.25 -34.36
CA LYS A 45 -4.66 -10.40 -33.65
C LYS A 45 -5.94 -11.16 -33.30
N MET A 46 -6.45 -11.99 -34.21
CA MET A 46 -7.66 -12.78 -33.96
C MET A 46 -7.45 -13.88 -32.92
N HIS A 47 -6.28 -14.54 -32.90
CA HIS A 47 -5.92 -15.48 -31.83
C HIS A 47 -5.83 -14.78 -30.48
N ARG A 48 -5.16 -13.62 -30.38
CA ARG A 48 -5.10 -12.81 -29.14
C ARG A 48 -6.47 -12.39 -28.62
N ILE A 49 -7.38 -11.98 -29.51
CA ILE A 49 -8.77 -11.65 -29.13
C ILE A 49 -9.51 -12.88 -28.60
N TYR A 50 -9.28 -14.05 -29.20
CA TYR A 50 -9.91 -15.30 -28.77
C TYR A 50 -9.38 -15.82 -27.43
N SER A 51 -8.06 -15.77 -27.21
CA SER A 51 -7.41 -16.23 -25.98
C SER A 51 -7.75 -15.34 -24.77
N GLY A 52 -7.97 -14.04 -24.97
CA GLY A 52 -8.31 -13.07 -23.92
C GLY A 52 -9.78 -13.01 -23.47
N LEU A 53 -10.72 -13.71 -24.12
CA LEU A 53 -12.14 -13.69 -23.72
C LEU A 53 -12.37 -14.47 -22.40
N SER A 54 -13.19 -13.94 -21.49
CA SER A 54 -13.45 -14.55 -20.17
C SER A 54 -14.76 -15.34 -20.09
N HIS A 55 -15.66 -15.23 -21.08
CA HIS A 55 -16.97 -15.90 -21.10
C HIS A 55 -17.11 -16.91 -22.23
N THR A 56 -17.62 -18.09 -21.90
CA THR A 56 -17.81 -19.26 -22.79
C THR A 56 -18.76 -18.96 -23.95
N GLU A 57 -19.84 -18.20 -23.75
CA GLU A 57 -20.76 -17.80 -24.82
C GLU A 57 -20.17 -16.77 -25.80
N GLY A 58 -19.38 -15.82 -25.29
CA GLY A 58 -18.66 -14.85 -26.12
C GLY A 58 -17.61 -15.54 -27.00
N LYS A 59 -16.89 -16.53 -26.44
CA LYS A 59 -15.95 -17.38 -27.17
C LYS A 59 -16.61 -18.18 -28.28
N MET A 60 -17.78 -18.78 -28.04
CA MET A 60 -18.48 -19.60 -29.05
C MET A 60 -19.03 -18.76 -30.21
N LYS A 61 -19.54 -17.54 -29.95
CA LYS A 61 -20.00 -16.62 -31.01
C LYS A 61 -18.83 -16.03 -31.81
N TYR A 62 -17.74 -15.64 -31.14
CA TYR A 62 -16.53 -15.19 -31.84
C TYR A 62 -15.86 -16.32 -32.61
N LEU A 63 -15.86 -17.56 -32.07
CA LEU A 63 -15.40 -18.76 -32.75
C LEU A 63 -16.28 -19.06 -33.97
N GLY A 64 -17.60 -18.93 -33.88
CA GLY A 64 -18.49 -19.08 -35.05
C GLY A 64 -18.15 -18.07 -36.14
N ILE A 65 -17.98 -16.79 -35.80
CA ILE A 65 -17.63 -15.72 -36.75
C ILE A 65 -16.20 -15.89 -37.29
N LEU A 66 -15.25 -16.30 -36.46
CA LEU A 66 -13.85 -16.53 -36.82
C LEU A 66 -13.69 -17.78 -37.69
N THR A 67 -14.41 -18.86 -37.35
CA THR A 67 -14.43 -20.08 -38.15
C THR A 67 -15.11 -19.79 -39.47
N ILE A 68 -16.21 -19.03 -39.52
CA ILE A 68 -16.83 -18.60 -40.78
C ILE A 68 -15.90 -17.67 -41.55
N PHE A 69 -15.21 -16.73 -40.91
CA PHE A 69 -14.30 -15.80 -41.60
C PHE A 69 -13.05 -16.49 -42.13
N VAL A 70 -12.45 -17.40 -41.36
CA VAL A 70 -11.33 -18.25 -41.79
C VAL A 70 -11.81 -19.27 -42.80
N PHE A 71 -13.00 -19.86 -42.68
CA PHE A 71 -13.56 -20.79 -43.66
C PHE A 71 -13.95 -20.08 -44.96
N VAL A 72 -14.41 -18.83 -44.90
CA VAL A 72 -14.72 -18.00 -46.07
C VAL A 72 -13.44 -17.50 -46.72
N MET A 73 -12.45 -17.00 -45.96
CA MET A 73 -11.16 -16.56 -46.49
C MET A 73 -10.30 -17.74 -46.96
N ALA A 74 -10.36 -18.88 -46.26
CA ALA A 74 -9.80 -20.13 -46.73
C ALA A 74 -10.56 -20.60 -47.95
N SER A 75 -11.88 -20.61 -48.00
CA SER A 75 -12.59 -21.02 -49.23
C SER A 75 -12.38 -20.05 -50.41
N PHE A 76 -12.08 -18.78 -50.16
CA PHE A 76 -11.80 -17.76 -51.20
C PHE A 76 -10.35 -17.74 -51.67
N VAL A 77 -9.38 -18.08 -50.81
CA VAL A 77 -7.92 -18.07 -51.10
C VAL A 77 -7.38 -19.48 -51.33
N LEU A 78 -7.87 -20.46 -50.57
CA LEU A 78 -7.56 -21.90 -50.60
C LEU A 78 -8.69 -22.64 -51.33
N GLY A 79 -8.42 -23.07 -52.56
CA GLY A 79 -9.17 -24.20 -53.11
C GLY A 79 -8.96 -25.42 -52.22
N ARG A 80 -9.92 -25.68 -51.32
CA ARG A 80 -10.10 -26.86 -50.43
C ARG A 80 -8.92 -27.18 -49.48
N GLY A 81 -9.09 -26.92 -48.19
CA GLY A 81 -8.21 -27.39 -47.11
C GLY A 81 -8.96 -27.67 -45.79
N LEU A 82 -8.76 -28.88 -45.25
CA LEU A 82 -9.14 -29.47 -43.94
C LEU A 82 -10.64 -29.43 -43.53
N HIS A 83 -11.13 -30.55 -42.97
CA HIS A 83 -12.44 -30.63 -42.31
C HIS A 83 -12.28 -31.27 -40.92
N ALA A 84 -12.95 -30.71 -39.90
CA ALA A 84 -13.08 -31.34 -38.60
C ALA A 84 -14.26 -32.32 -38.65
N GLN A 85 -14.01 -33.62 -38.52
CA GLN A 85 -15.08 -34.62 -38.45
C GLN A 85 -15.66 -34.59 -37.04
N THR A 86 -16.92 -34.19 -36.91
CA THR A 86 -17.67 -34.29 -35.65
C THR A 86 -18.76 -35.33 -35.83
N ASP A 87 -18.54 -36.56 -35.34
CA ASP A 87 -19.62 -37.53 -35.23
C ASP A 87 -20.50 -37.13 -34.04
N VAL A 88 -21.73 -36.70 -34.34
CA VAL A 88 -22.68 -36.08 -33.37
C VAL A 88 -23.17 -37.08 -32.29
N LEU A 89 -22.65 -38.30 -32.24
CA LEU A 89 -23.11 -39.36 -31.34
C LEU A 89 -22.03 -39.99 -30.44
N ALA A 90 -20.79 -39.50 -30.47
CA ALA A 90 -19.74 -39.97 -29.58
C ALA A 90 -19.18 -38.81 -28.75
N ASP A 91 -18.92 -39.07 -27.46
CA ASP A 91 -18.24 -38.18 -26.50
C ASP A 91 -16.73 -38.04 -26.85
N GLU A 92 -16.40 -38.13 -28.15
CA GLU A 92 -15.06 -38.17 -28.72
C GLU A 92 -14.71 -36.83 -29.37
N THR A 93 -13.50 -36.38 -29.10
CA THR A 93 -12.93 -35.16 -29.68
C THR A 93 -12.80 -35.27 -31.20
N PRO A 94 -13.18 -34.25 -31.99
CA PRO A 94 -12.99 -34.25 -33.43
C PRO A 94 -11.50 -34.44 -33.80
N GLU A 95 -11.21 -35.24 -34.82
CA GLU A 95 -9.86 -35.43 -35.35
C GLU A 95 -9.66 -34.60 -36.63
N LEU A 96 -8.46 -34.03 -36.79
CA LEU A 96 -8.04 -33.35 -38.02
C LEU A 96 -7.59 -34.39 -39.03
N VAL A 97 -8.30 -34.49 -40.15
CA VAL A 97 -7.94 -35.42 -41.24
C VAL A 97 -7.51 -34.62 -42.49
N PRO A 98 -6.30 -34.86 -43.03
CA PRO A 98 -5.86 -34.21 -44.26
C PRO A 98 -6.67 -34.71 -45.47
N VAL A 99 -7.10 -33.78 -46.33
CA VAL A 99 -7.77 -34.12 -47.59
C VAL A 99 -6.68 -34.47 -48.61
N THR A 100 -6.56 -35.75 -48.96
CA THR A 100 -5.66 -36.23 -50.02
C THR A 100 -6.28 -35.90 -51.39
N ASP A 101 -5.91 -34.75 -51.93
CA ASP A 101 -5.90 -34.31 -53.34
C ASP A 101 -6.39 -32.86 -53.46
N ALA A 102 -5.45 -31.91 -53.45
CA ALA A 102 -5.73 -30.52 -53.78
C ALA A 102 -4.64 -29.97 -54.71
N ASN A 103 -4.98 -29.80 -55.99
CA ASN A 103 -4.08 -29.23 -56.98
C ASN A 103 -4.34 -27.72 -57.17
N THR A 104 -3.30 -26.94 -56.84
CA THR A 104 -2.86 -25.63 -57.41
C THR A 104 -3.77 -24.39 -57.31
N ALA A 105 -3.43 -23.52 -56.34
CA ALA A 105 -3.44 -22.06 -56.52
C ALA A 105 -2.51 -21.29 -55.55
N LEU A 106 -1.98 -21.94 -54.51
CA LEU A 106 -1.00 -21.35 -53.59
C LEU A 106 0.41 -21.78 -53.97
N ASN A 107 1.38 -20.87 -53.87
CA ASN A 107 2.78 -21.29 -53.87
C ASN A 107 3.07 -22.09 -52.60
N ALA A 108 4.11 -22.92 -52.61
CA ALA A 108 4.43 -23.83 -51.51
C ALA A 108 4.47 -23.12 -50.15
N ASP A 109 5.03 -21.91 -50.08
CA ASP A 109 5.11 -21.11 -48.84
C ASP A 109 3.73 -20.75 -48.28
N MET A 110 2.77 -20.39 -49.13
CA MET A 110 1.43 -20.03 -48.64
C MET A 110 0.62 -21.25 -48.22
N ALA A 111 0.78 -22.38 -48.91
CA ALA A 111 0.16 -23.64 -48.48
C ALA A 111 0.70 -24.07 -47.11
N ARG A 112 2.01 -23.90 -46.91
CA ARG A 112 2.69 -24.17 -45.65
C ARG A 112 2.27 -23.20 -44.53
N ALA A 113 2.17 -21.91 -44.82
CA ALA A 113 1.67 -20.93 -43.86
C ALA A 113 0.23 -21.26 -43.41
N ALA A 114 -0.64 -21.64 -44.35
CA ALA A 114 -2.01 -22.02 -44.03
C ALA A 114 -2.07 -23.27 -43.13
N ASP A 115 -1.22 -24.26 -43.37
CA ASP A 115 -1.11 -25.47 -42.54
C ASP A 115 -0.66 -25.15 -41.10
N ILE A 116 0.39 -24.32 -40.96
CA ILE A 116 0.87 -23.84 -39.65
C ILE A 116 -0.24 -23.11 -38.90
N TYR A 117 -1.00 -22.24 -39.57
CA TYR A 117 -2.11 -21.53 -38.93
C TYR A 117 -3.28 -22.43 -38.54
N ALA A 118 -3.59 -23.44 -39.35
CA ALA A 118 -4.63 -24.41 -39.02
C ALA A 118 -4.24 -25.22 -37.76
N LYS A 119 -2.98 -25.66 -37.68
CA LYS A 119 -2.42 -26.35 -36.50
C LYS A 119 -2.40 -25.45 -35.27
N LEU A 120 -2.06 -24.16 -35.42
CA LEU A 120 -2.07 -23.19 -34.31
C LEU A 120 -3.48 -22.99 -33.76
N MET A 121 -4.47 -22.80 -34.64
CA MET A 121 -5.88 -22.69 -34.26
C MET A 121 -6.38 -23.97 -33.58
N TRP A 122 -5.93 -25.14 -34.03
CA TRP A 122 -6.23 -26.41 -33.40
C TRP A 122 -5.65 -26.52 -31.99
N ALA A 123 -4.39 -26.12 -31.82
CA ALA A 123 -3.74 -26.06 -30.51
C ALA A 123 -4.51 -25.13 -29.56
N ALA A 124 -4.89 -23.94 -30.05
CA ALA A 124 -5.72 -22.97 -29.32
C ALA A 124 -7.09 -23.53 -28.93
N TYR A 125 -7.76 -24.23 -29.86
CA TYR A 125 -9.05 -24.87 -29.61
C TYR A 125 -8.94 -25.92 -28.50
N CYS A 126 -7.95 -26.81 -28.60
CA CYS A 126 -7.72 -27.87 -27.61
C CYS A 126 -7.43 -27.31 -26.20
N ARG A 127 -6.85 -26.10 -26.08
CA ARG A 127 -6.57 -25.43 -24.80
C ARG A 127 -7.85 -25.09 -24.00
N THR A 128 -9.00 -24.96 -24.67
CA THR A 128 -10.25 -24.52 -24.03
C THR A 128 -10.99 -25.63 -23.25
N GLY A 129 -10.68 -26.90 -23.49
CA GLY A 129 -11.27 -28.05 -22.78
C GLY A 129 -10.32 -28.72 -21.81
N GLU A 130 -10.76 -29.00 -20.59
CA GLU A 130 -9.92 -29.61 -19.52
C GLU A 130 -9.35 -30.98 -19.90
N ARG A 131 -10.07 -31.79 -20.68
CA ARG A 131 -9.60 -33.11 -21.15
C ARG A 131 -8.65 -33.04 -22.36
N ASN A 132 -8.46 -31.87 -22.97
CA ASN A 132 -7.75 -31.70 -24.25
C ASN A 132 -6.42 -30.93 -24.15
N VAL A 133 -6.00 -30.55 -22.95
CA VAL A 133 -4.77 -29.77 -22.71
C VAL A 133 -3.52 -30.50 -23.22
N TYR A 134 -3.45 -31.82 -23.09
CA TYR A 134 -2.33 -32.62 -23.63
C TYR A 134 -2.32 -32.64 -25.16
N LYS A 135 -3.49 -32.65 -25.82
CA LYS A 135 -3.60 -32.55 -27.28
C LYS A 135 -3.17 -31.17 -27.77
N SER A 136 -3.51 -30.12 -27.02
CA SER A 136 -3.02 -28.76 -27.28
C SER A 136 -1.49 -28.71 -27.22
N LYS A 137 -0.89 -29.28 -26.16
CA LYS A 137 0.57 -29.34 -26.02
C LYS A 137 1.22 -30.10 -27.18
N ALA A 138 0.71 -31.28 -27.54
CA ALA A 138 1.23 -32.07 -28.65
C ALA A 138 1.16 -31.32 -29.99
N ALA A 139 0.09 -30.54 -30.22
CA ALA A 139 -0.02 -29.70 -31.40
C ALA A 139 1.02 -28.56 -31.43
N TYR A 140 1.30 -27.92 -30.28
CA TYR A 140 2.39 -26.95 -30.16
C TYR A 140 3.78 -27.59 -30.32
N ASP A 141 4.00 -28.79 -29.76
CA ASP A 141 5.26 -29.51 -29.88
C ASP A 141 5.56 -29.85 -31.36
N ALA A 142 4.56 -30.37 -32.10
CA ALA A 142 4.70 -30.67 -33.52
C ALA A 142 4.93 -29.41 -34.38
N LEU A 143 4.28 -28.29 -34.04
CA LEU A 143 4.49 -27.00 -34.70
C LEU A 143 5.91 -26.47 -34.50
N ILE A 144 6.43 -26.56 -33.27
CA ILE A 144 7.77 -26.08 -32.94
C ILE A 144 8.82 -26.95 -33.62
N GLU A 145 8.65 -28.29 -33.62
CA GLU A 145 9.55 -29.20 -34.34
C GLU A 145 9.59 -28.87 -35.84
N GLU A 146 8.43 -28.65 -36.48
CA GLU A 146 8.37 -28.28 -37.89
C GLU A 146 9.07 -26.96 -38.20
N VAL A 147 8.96 -25.98 -37.30
CA VAL A 147 9.57 -24.64 -37.45
C VAL A 147 11.07 -24.67 -37.16
N GLU A 148 11.54 -25.48 -36.20
CA GLU A 148 12.97 -25.66 -35.89
C GLU A 148 13.69 -26.41 -37.01
N MET A 149 13.06 -27.42 -37.62
CA MET A 149 13.63 -28.22 -38.72
C MET A 149 13.92 -27.40 -39.99
N ASP A 150 13.23 -26.28 -40.19
CA ASP A 150 13.46 -25.37 -41.31
C ASP A 150 14.75 -24.56 -41.21
N GLY A 151 15.33 -24.48 -40.02
CA GLY A 151 16.46 -23.61 -39.71
C GLY A 151 16.12 -22.12 -39.77
N GLU A 152 16.97 -21.31 -39.15
CA GLU A 152 16.95 -19.83 -39.17
C GLU A 152 17.31 -19.28 -40.57
N SER A 153 16.74 -19.82 -41.64
CA SER A 153 16.95 -19.31 -42.99
C SER A 153 16.15 -18.00 -43.20
N GLU A 154 16.70 -17.05 -43.96
CA GLU A 154 16.01 -15.83 -44.41
C GLU A 154 14.67 -16.10 -45.15
N ASN A 155 14.38 -17.38 -45.45
CA ASN A 155 13.19 -17.86 -46.17
C ASN A 155 12.21 -18.66 -45.28
N GLY A 156 12.36 -18.63 -43.94
CA GLY A 156 11.42 -19.28 -43.01
C GLY A 156 9.98 -18.78 -43.18
N VAL A 157 8.99 -19.68 -43.05
CA VAL A 157 7.57 -19.33 -43.25
C VAL A 157 7.01 -18.47 -42.11
N LEU A 158 7.57 -18.58 -40.90
CA LEU A 158 7.27 -17.71 -39.76
C LEU A 158 8.40 -16.72 -39.53
N SER A 159 8.04 -15.49 -39.18
CA SER A 159 9.01 -14.50 -38.67
C SER A 159 9.53 -14.90 -37.28
N ALA A 160 10.66 -14.34 -36.85
CA ALA A 160 11.16 -14.51 -35.47
C ALA A 160 10.07 -14.20 -34.42
N GLN A 161 9.26 -13.17 -34.65
CA GLN A 161 8.09 -12.84 -33.81
C GLN A 161 7.06 -13.98 -33.80
N GLY A 162 6.76 -14.59 -34.96
CA GLY A 162 5.86 -15.74 -35.07
C GLY A 162 6.39 -16.98 -34.35
N VAL A 163 7.70 -17.25 -34.43
CA VAL A 163 8.33 -18.35 -33.68
C VAL A 163 8.31 -18.08 -32.17
N SER A 164 8.71 -16.88 -31.74
CA SER A 164 8.66 -16.46 -30.34
C SER A 164 7.24 -16.56 -29.76
N PHE A 165 6.23 -16.18 -30.53
CA PHE A 165 4.83 -16.33 -30.17
C PHE A 165 4.43 -17.80 -29.90
N LEU A 166 4.87 -18.76 -30.73
CA LEU A 166 4.58 -20.18 -30.53
C LEU A 166 5.16 -20.70 -29.21
N TYR A 167 6.42 -20.39 -28.91
CA TYR A 167 7.03 -20.76 -27.63
C TYR A 167 6.32 -20.09 -26.45
N THR A 168 5.91 -18.83 -26.60
CA THR A 168 5.17 -18.10 -25.55
C THR A 168 3.84 -18.78 -25.23
N GLU A 169 3.07 -19.15 -26.25
CA GLU A 169 1.78 -19.83 -26.08
C GLU A 169 1.95 -21.22 -25.45
N ARG A 170 2.99 -21.97 -25.85
CA ARG A 170 3.31 -23.27 -25.24
C ARG A 170 3.76 -23.09 -23.78
N ALA A 171 4.57 -22.08 -23.48
CA ALA A 171 5.00 -21.74 -22.13
C ALA A 171 3.79 -21.44 -21.23
N ALA A 172 2.87 -20.60 -21.69
CA ALA A 172 1.65 -20.26 -20.95
C ALA A 172 0.78 -21.51 -20.69
N LEU A 173 0.62 -22.39 -21.69
CA LEU A 173 -0.08 -23.66 -21.52
C LEU A 173 0.58 -24.56 -20.46
N ARG A 174 1.91 -24.72 -20.54
CA ARG A 174 2.70 -25.53 -19.61
C ARG A 174 2.58 -24.99 -18.18
N PHE A 175 2.67 -23.67 -18.02
CA PHE A 175 2.59 -23.00 -16.73
C PHE A 175 1.19 -23.06 -16.10
N GLU A 176 0.16 -22.62 -16.84
CA GLU A 176 -1.19 -22.44 -16.29
C GLU A 176 -1.97 -23.74 -16.14
N LYS A 177 -1.81 -24.68 -17.08
CA LYS A 177 -2.69 -25.85 -17.20
C LYS A 177 -2.00 -27.17 -16.86
N LEU A 178 -0.74 -27.32 -17.21
CA LEU A 178 0.00 -28.58 -17.00
C LEU A 178 0.86 -28.59 -15.72
N GLN A 179 1.03 -27.42 -15.09
CA GLN A 179 1.91 -27.23 -13.93
C GLN A 179 3.37 -27.65 -14.19
N ASP A 180 3.79 -27.65 -15.46
CA ASP A 180 5.17 -27.89 -15.88
C ASP A 180 5.93 -26.56 -15.88
N ILE A 181 6.35 -26.13 -14.69
CA ILE A 181 6.99 -24.82 -14.49
C ILE A 181 8.37 -24.78 -15.16
N ASN A 182 9.15 -25.87 -15.08
CA ASN A 182 10.48 -25.93 -15.68
C ASN A 182 10.41 -25.86 -17.20
N GLY A 183 9.52 -26.66 -17.82
CA GLY A 183 9.32 -26.64 -19.27
C GLY A 183 8.71 -25.32 -19.77
N ALA A 184 7.92 -24.63 -18.95
CA ALA A 184 7.44 -23.30 -19.26
C ALA A 184 8.55 -22.24 -19.19
N GLU A 185 9.46 -22.32 -18.22
CA GLU A 185 10.60 -21.41 -18.10
C GLU A 185 11.58 -21.57 -19.27
N GLU A 186 11.84 -22.80 -19.69
CA GLU A 186 12.67 -23.08 -20.86
C GLU A 186 12.07 -22.46 -22.13
N ASP A 187 10.78 -22.69 -22.38
CA ASP A 187 10.06 -22.15 -23.54
C ASP A 187 10.06 -20.63 -23.54
N VAL A 188 9.77 -20.00 -22.40
CA VAL A 188 9.67 -18.54 -22.35
C VAL A 188 11.03 -17.86 -22.51
N ARG A 189 12.11 -18.46 -21.98
CA ARG A 189 13.47 -17.95 -22.19
C ARG A 189 13.90 -18.10 -23.65
N ARG A 190 13.52 -19.19 -24.31
CA ARG A 190 13.74 -19.35 -25.76
C ARG A 190 12.95 -18.32 -26.55
N ALA A 191 11.69 -18.05 -26.19
CA ALA A 191 10.88 -17.02 -26.82
C ALA A 191 11.53 -15.62 -26.73
N ILE A 192 12.03 -15.24 -25.55
CA ILE A 192 12.73 -13.96 -25.33
C ILE A 192 14.06 -13.90 -26.07
N GLN A 193 14.78 -15.01 -26.19
CA GLN A 193 16.03 -15.07 -26.97
C GLN A 193 15.77 -14.82 -28.47
N ILE A 194 14.68 -15.36 -29.00
CA ILE A 194 14.29 -15.20 -30.41
C ILE A 194 13.76 -13.78 -30.69
N ASP A 195 12.93 -13.26 -29.78
CA ASP A 195 12.35 -11.92 -29.88
C ASP A 195 12.42 -11.22 -28.52
N PRO A 196 13.47 -10.41 -28.28
CA PRO A 196 13.61 -9.64 -27.05
C PRO A 196 12.53 -8.58 -26.84
N GLU A 197 11.72 -8.24 -27.85
CA GLU A 197 10.62 -7.26 -27.72
C GLU A 197 9.27 -7.93 -27.40
N ASN A 198 9.23 -9.25 -27.28
CA ASN A 198 7.99 -9.98 -26.96
C ASN A 198 7.56 -9.77 -25.50
N VAL A 199 6.65 -8.82 -25.29
CA VAL A 199 6.06 -8.47 -24.00
C VAL A 199 5.33 -9.66 -23.34
N ASP A 200 4.59 -10.46 -24.11
CA ASP A 200 3.82 -11.60 -23.59
C ASP A 200 4.77 -12.66 -23.00
N ALA A 201 5.91 -12.91 -23.67
CA ALA A 201 6.94 -13.82 -23.17
C ALA A 201 7.54 -13.30 -21.85
N LYS A 202 7.95 -12.04 -21.81
CA LYS A 202 8.47 -11.43 -20.57
C LYS A 202 7.45 -11.47 -19.44
N TRP A 203 6.18 -11.27 -19.76
CA TRP A 203 5.10 -11.35 -18.78
C TRP A 203 4.91 -12.78 -18.22
N VAL A 204 4.91 -13.80 -19.08
CA VAL A 204 4.88 -15.20 -18.63
C VAL A 204 6.10 -15.53 -17.76
N LEU A 205 7.29 -15.03 -18.12
CA LEU A 205 8.49 -15.16 -17.28
C LEU A 205 8.29 -14.52 -15.90
N ALA A 206 7.74 -13.30 -15.82
CA ALA A 206 7.45 -12.64 -14.55
C ALA A 206 6.51 -13.47 -13.65
N GLN A 207 5.50 -14.11 -14.23
CA GLN A 207 4.59 -14.99 -13.49
C GLN A 207 5.30 -16.26 -12.98
N ILE A 208 6.16 -16.87 -13.81
CA ILE A 208 6.97 -18.03 -13.44
C ILE A 208 7.93 -17.68 -12.29
N LEU A 209 8.63 -16.55 -12.37
CA LEU A 209 9.54 -16.09 -11.30
C LEU A 209 8.78 -15.87 -9.98
N ASN A 210 7.60 -15.25 -10.02
CA ASN A 210 6.74 -15.10 -8.86
C ASN A 210 6.31 -16.46 -8.27
N LYS A 211 6.06 -17.47 -9.12
CA LYS A 211 5.77 -18.82 -8.67
C LYS A 211 6.95 -19.45 -7.93
N TRP A 212 8.18 -19.26 -8.44
CA TRP A 212 9.39 -19.75 -7.79
C TRP A 212 9.65 -19.09 -6.44
N LEU A 213 9.42 -17.78 -6.34
CA LEU A 213 9.53 -17.03 -5.09
C LEU A 213 8.63 -17.65 -3.99
N ASN A 214 7.38 -17.95 -4.35
CA ASN A 214 6.40 -18.55 -3.43
C ASN A 214 6.69 -20.03 -3.07
N GLN A 215 7.54 -20.73 -3.84
CA GLN A 215 7.93 -22.12 -3.57
C GLN A 215 9.27 -22.25 -2.83
N ASN A 216 9.74 -21.17 -2.17
CA ASN A 216 11.01 -21.10 -1.45
C ASN A 216 12.23 -21.44 -2.33
N GLY A 217 12.31 -20.89 -3.53
CA GLY A 217 13.54 -20.93 -4.35
C GLY A 217 14.02 -22.34 -4.65
N ARG A 218 13.16 -23.22 -5.18
CA ARG A 218 13.59 -24.55 -5.61
C ARG A 218 14.61 -24.43 -6.76
N GLY A 219 15.85 -24.82 -6.46
CA GLY A 219 16.96 -24.94 -7.40
C GLY A 219 17.93 -23.77 -7.31
N ASN A 220 18.96 -23.89 -6.47
CA ASN A 220 20.20 -23.09 -6.35
C ASN A 220 20.16 -21.54 -6.46
N ARG A 221 19.01 -20.91 -6.73
CA ARG A 221 18.83 -19.47 -6.84
C ARG A 221 18.39 -18.92 -5.50
N SER A 222 19.06 -17.86 -5.07
CA SER A 222 18.67 -17.11 -3.88
C SER A 222 17.37 -16.34 -4.14
N THR A 223 16.58 -16.13 -3.08
CA THR A 223 15.40 -15.25 -3.09
C THR A 223 15.72 -13.86 -3.64
N ARG A 224 16.93 -13.36 -3.35
CA ARG A 224 17.41 -12.06 -3.83
C ARG A 224 17.55 -12.02 -5.34
N GLU A 225 18.22 -13.01 -5.94
CA GLU A 225 18.39 -13.09 -7.39
C GLU A 225 17.05 -13.15 -8.11
N LEU A 226 16.08 -13.91 -7.58
CA LEU A 226 14.73 -13.98 -8.15
C LEU A 226 14.03 -12.61 -8.11
N LEU A 227 14.14 -11.87 -7.00
CA LEU A 227 13.52 -10.56 -6.88
C LEU A 227 14.17 -9.50 -7.79
N GLU A 228 15.49 -9.55 -7.96
CA GLU A 228 16.23 -8.68 -8.87
C GLU A 228 15.88 -8.97 -10.34
N GLU A 229 15.78 -10.26 -10.71
CA GLU A 229 15.31 -10.67 -12.05
C GLU A 229 13.86 -10.23 -12.30
N MET A 230 12.97 -10.44 -11.33
CA MET A 230 11.57 -9.99 -11.42
C MET A 230 11.46 -8.46 -11.58
N LEU A 231 12.30 -7.70 -10.89
CA LEU A 231 12.37 -6.24 -11.04
C LEU A 231 12.81 -5.85 -12.45
N SER A 232 13.83 -6.52 -13.01
CA SER A 232 14.31 -6.28 -14.37
C SER A 232 13.23 -6.58 -15.41
N VAL A 233 12.63 -7.77 -15.34
CA VAL A 233 11.58 -8.18 -16.27
C VAL A 233 10.38 -7.24 -16.19
N GLY A 234 9.98 -6.83 -14.99
CA GLY A 234 8.90 -5.86 -14.79
C GLY A 234 9.17 -4.51 -15.45
N LYS A 235 10.40 -3.99 -15.37
CA LYS A 235 10.82 -2.75 -16.06
C LYS A 235 10.74 -2.90 -17.57
N GLU A 236 11.30 -3.98 -18.11
CA GLU A 236 11.29 -4.23 -19.55
C GLU A 236 9.87 -4.36 -20.12
N VAL A 237 8.95 -4.99 -19.38
CA VAL A 237 7.54 -5.09 -19.78
C VAL A 237 6.90 -3.72 -19.91
N VAL A 238 7.07 -2.83 -18.92
CA VAL A 238 6.46 -1.49 -18.95
C VAL A 238 7.17 -0.51 -19.89
N GLU A 239 8.45 -0.75 -20.22
CA GLU A 239 9.19 0.01 -21.22
C GLU A 239 8.71 -0.31 -22.64
N LEU A 240 8.44 -1.59 -22.92
CA LEU A 240 7.94 -2.05 -24.22
C LEU A 240 6.43 -1.80 -24.40
N ASP A 241 5.65 -1.93 -23.33
CA ASP A 241 4.23 -1.62 -23.31
C ASP A 241 3.89 -0.71 -22.10
N PRO A 242 3.96 0.62 -22.27
CA PRO A 242 3.67 1.58 -21.20
C PRO A 242 2.25 1.51 -20.62
N ASP A 243 1.29 0.92 -21.34
CA ASP A 243 -0.09 0.76 -20.89
C ASP A 243 -0.35 -0.64 -20.29
N HIS A 244 0.69 -1.48 -20.14
CA HIS A 244 0.59 -2.83 -19.59
C HIS A 244 0.28 -2.81 -18.08
N SER A 245 -1.01 -2.84 -17.76
CA SER A 245 -1.49 -2.70 -16.38
C SER A 245 -0.93 -3.73 -15.41
N ASP A 246 -0.94 -5.03 -15.76
CA ASP A 246 -0.42 -6.05 -14.86
C ASP A 246 1.11 -5.90 -14.65
N GLY A 247 1.79 -5.32 -15.63
CA GLY A 247 3.23 -5.05 -15.59
C GLY A 247 3.57 -3.96 -14.58
N HIS A 248 2.84 -2.84 -14.64
CA HIS A 248 2.93 -1.78 -13.62
C HIS A 248 2.55 -2.28 -12.22
N TYR A 249 1.52 -3.13 -12.11
CA TYR A 249 1.13 -3.70 -10.82
C TYR A 249 2.21 -4.61 -10.24
N HIS A 250 2.84 -5.44 -11.06
CA HIS A 250 3.95 -6.28 -10.64
C HIS A 250 5.18 -5.45 -10.26
N LEU A 251 5.59 -4.52 -11.13
CA LEU A 251 6.72 -3.63 -10.89
C LEU A 251 6.54 -2.84 -9.60
N GLY A 252 5.37 -2.23 -9.42
CA GLY A 252 5.03 -1.46 -8.22
C GLY A 252 5.16 -2.28 -6.93
N ASN A 253 4.66 -3.51 -6.92
CA ASN A 253 4.73 -4.38 -5.75
C ASN A 253 6.16 -4.85 -5.44
N ILE A 254 6.92 -5.27 -6.45
CA ILE A 254 8.31 -5.72 -6.26
C ILE A 254 9.19 -4.56 -5.81
N SER A 255 9.05 -3.39 -6.44
CA SER A 255 9.81 -2.19 -6.07
C SER A 255 9.48 -1.72 -4.65
N ARG A 256 8.21 -1.75 -4.23
CA ARG A 256 7.80 -1.46 -2.84
C ARG A 256 8.44 -2.43 -1.85
N TYR A 257 8.42 -3.73 -2.15
CA TYR A 257 9.01 -4.75 -1.28
C TYR A 257 10.52 -4.56 -1.12
N LEU A 258 11.24 -4.44 -2.25
CA LEU A 258 12.69 -4.27 -2.23
C LEU A 258 13.11 -2.94 -1.61
N GLY A 259 12.38 -1.84 -1.87
CA GLY A 259 12.65 -0.55 -1.25
C GLY A 259 12.54 -0.59 0.28
N LYS A 260 11.55 -1.34 0.82
CA LYS A 260 11.43 -1.55 2.27
C LYS A 260 12.52 -2.45 2.85
N VAL A 261 12.83 -3.57 2.20
CA VAL A 261 13.82 -4.55 2.69
C VAL A 261 15.25 -4.01 2.63
N GLU A 262 15.57 -3.25 1.58
CA GLU A 262 16.92 -2.69 1.37
C GLU A 262 17.07 -1.27 1.90
N ASN A 263 15.97 -0.66 2.38
CA ASN A 263 15.91 0.75 2.76
C ASN A 263 16.41 1.68 1.62
N ASP A 264 15.93 1.41 0.40
CA ASP A 264 16.31 2.14 -0.82
C ASP A 264 15.14 3.01 -1.31
N PRO A 265 15.20 4.35 -1.11
CA PRO A 265 14.16 5.27 -1.53
C PRO A 265 13.91 5.27 -3.04
N SER A 266 14.91 4.97 -3.86
CA SER A 266 14.76 4.98 -5.33
C SER A 266 13.79 3.90 -5.81
N LYS A 267 13.73 2.76 -5.11
CA LYS A 267 12.78 1.68 -5.39
C LYS A 267 11.38 2.04 -4.91
N ILE A 268 11.24 2.81 -3.84
CA ILE A 268 9.93 3.32 -3.42
C ILE A 268 9.39 4.32 -4.44
N GLU A 269 10.22 5.23 -4.96
CA GLU A 269 9.82 6.17 -6.03
C GLU A 269 9.46 5.45 -7.33
N LEU A 270 10.15 4.35 -7.66
CA LEU A 270 9.77 3.50 -8.78
C LEU A 270 8.39 2.87 -8.56
N ALA A 271 8.10 2.40 -7.34
CA ALA A 271 6.78 1.87 -7.01
C ALA A 271 5.68 2.93 -7.16
N ILE A 272 5.92 4.15 -6.65
CA ILE A 272 5.01 5.29 -6.81
C ILE A 272 4.77 5.57 -8.30
N THR A 273 5.80 5.55 -9.13
CA THR A 273 5.69 5.78 -10.57
C THR A 273 4.81 4.73 -11.25
N SER A 274 4.98 3.45 -10.91
CA SER A 274 4.14 2.37 -11.45
C SER A 274 2.68 2.46 -11.00
N PHE A 275 2.42 2.78 -9.72
CA PHE A 275 1.04 2.98 -9.25
C PHE A 275 0.39 4.24 -9.83
N LYS A 276 1.15 5.32 -10.10
CA LYS A 276 0.68 6.48 -10.86
C LYS A 276 0.27 6.10 -12.30
N ALA A 277 1.03 5.24 -12.95
CA ALA A 277 0.64 4.74 -14.27
C ALA A 277 -0.67 3.94 -14.19
N LEU A 278 -0.86 3.11 -13.16
CA LEU A 278 -2.11 2.39 -12.93
C LEU A 278 -3.33 3.30 -12.69
N THR A 279 -3.17 4.40 -11.94
CA THR A 279 -4.25 5.37 -11.75
C THR A 279 -4.57 6.15 -13.02
N ARG A 280 -3.63 6.27 -13.97
CA ARG A 280 -3.89 6.80 -15.32
C ARG A 280 -4.60 5.78 -16.22
N ILE A 281 -4.17 4.52 -16.22
CA ILE A 281 -4.72 3.45 -17.07
C ILE A 281 -6.14 3.05 -16.61
N MET A 282 -6.35 2.93 -15.29
CA MET A 282 -7.60 2.53 -14.66
C MET A 282 -8.03 3.53 -13.58
N PRO A 283 -8.48 4.74 -13.97
CA PRO A 283 -8.72 5.85 -13.03
C PRO A 283 -9.88 5.63 -12.05
N PHE A 284 -10.78 4.69 -12.32
CA PHE A 284 -11.92 4.35 -11.47
C PHE A 284 -11.70 3.09 -10.62
N ARG A 285 -10.46 2.58 -10.54
CA ARG A 285 -10.11 1.46 -9.65
C ARG A 285 -9.54 2.00 -8.35
N ALA A 286 -10.39 2.12 -7.33
CA ALA A 286 -10.06 2.67 -6.01
C ALA A 286 -8.81 2.02 -5.37
N GLN A 287 -8.59 0.72 -5.60
CA GLN A 287 -7.43 -0.01 -5.11
C GLN A 287 -6.09 0.69 -5.45
N TYR A 288 -5.93 1.24 -6.66
CA TYR A 288 -4.64 1.84 -7.05
C TYR A 288 -4.40 3.20 -6.41
N HIS A 289 -5.47 3.95 -6.15
CA HIS A 289 -5.38 5.20 -5.38
C HIS A 289 -5.07 4.89 -3.91
N TRP A 290 -5.60 3.80 -3.35
CA TRP A 290 -5.24 3.32 -2.01
C TRP A 290 -3.76 2.95 -1.91
N GLU A 291 -3.24 2.10 -2.81
CA GLU A 291 -1.83 1.68 -2.79
C GLU A 291 -0.88 2.88 -2.96
N LEU A 292 -1.27 3.87 -3.77
CA LEU A 292 -0.52 5.11 -3.93
C LEU A 292 -0.54 5.96 -2.65
N ALA A 293 -1.69 6.05 -1.97
CA ALA A 293 -1.83 6.78 -0.72
C ALA A 293 -0.93 6.21 0.39
N GLU A 294 -0.94 4.87 0.57
CA GLU A 294 -0.07 4.19 1.54
C GLU A 294 1.42 4.40 1.25
N LEU A 295 1.80 4.42 -0.03
CA LEU A 295 3.18 4.70 -0.43
C LEU A 295 3.59 6.12 -0.04
N TYR A 296 2.77 7.12 -0.31
CA TYR A 296 3.04 8.50 0.09
C TYR A 296 3.08 8.67 1.60
N GLU A 297 2.14 8.07 2.33
CA GLU A 297 2.11 8.07 3.79
C GLU A 297 3.41 7.49 4.37
N SER A 298 3.90 6.38 3.81
CA SER A 298 5.18 5.77 4.23
C SER A 298 6.42 6.62 3.97
N GLN A 299 6.32 7.60 3.07
CA GLN A 299 7.37 8.57 2.76
C GLN A 299 7.13 9.92 3.46
N ASN A 300 6.16 10.00 4.37
CA ASN A 300 5.74 11.23 5.04
C ASN A 300 5.31 12.35 4.07
N ARG A 301 4.78 11.98 2.90
CA ARG A 301 4.24 12.89 1.87
C ARG A 301 2.74 13.06 2.10
N LEU A 302 2.38 13.70 3.21
CA LEU A 302 1.03 13.66 3.80
C LEU A 302 -0.04 14.25 2.87
N GLU A 303 0.24 15.35 2.17
CA GLU A 303 -0.71 16.01 1.27
C GLU A 303 -1.02 15.16 0.03
N GLU A 304 -0.02 14.48 -0.53
CA GLU A 304 -0.20 13.57 -1.67
C GLU A 304 -0.95 12.29 -1.27
N ALA A 305 -0.71 11.80 -0.04
CA ALA A 305 -1.47 10.71 0.54
C ALA A 305 -2.95 11.11 0.71
N LEU A 306 -3.21 12.30 1.25
CA LEU A 306 -4.55 12.84 1.44
C LEU A 306 -5.33 12.92 0.11
N GLN A 307 -4.75 13.52 -0.92
CA GLN A 307 -5.37 13.59 -2.26
C GLN A 307 -5.68 12.20 -2.85
N SER A 308 -4.81 11.23 -2.59
CA SER A 308 -5.00 9.86 -3.07
C SER A 308 -6.14 9.15 -2.33
N TYR A 309 -6.26 9.32 -1.01
CA TYR A 309 -7.40 8.80 -0.23
C TYR A 309 -8.72 9.52 -0.57
N GLU A 310 -8.70 10.84 -0.82
CA GLU A 310 -9.87 11.58 -1.31
C GLU A 310 -10.38 11.00 -2.64
N ARG A 311 -9.47 10.54 -3.49
CA ARG A 311 -9.84 9.86 -4.74
C ARG A 311 -10.48 8.49 -4.48
N VAL A 312 -10.04 7.76 -3.45
CA VAL A 312 -10.66 6.49 -3.03
C VAL A 312 -12.12 6.71 -2.65
N ILE A 313 -12.42 7.66 -1.74
CA ILE A 313 -13.80 7.94 -1.32
C ILE A 313 -14.67 8.51 -2.44
N THR A 314 -14.07 9.23 -3.40
CA THR A 314 -14.80 9.71 -4.60
C THR A 314 -15.27 8.54 -5.48
N ILE A 315 -14.48 7.47 -5.57
CA ILE A 315 -14.79 6.29 -6.38
C ILE A 315 -15.68 5.30 -5.60
N ARG A 316 -15.42 5.15 -4.29
CA ARG A 316 -16.13 4.25 -3.37
C ARG A 316 -16.56 4.98 -2.09
N PRO A 317 -17.64 5.77 -2.14
CA PRO A 317 -18.15 6.50 -0.99
C PRO A 317 -18.58 5.60 0.18
N GLU A 318 -18.91 4.34 -0.11
CA GLU A 318 -19.32 3.33 0.87
C GLU A 318 -18.18 2.84 1.76
N GLN A 319 -16.91 3.10 1.37
CA GLN A 319 -15.74 2.65 2.12
C GLN A 319 -15.43 3.62 3.27
N ILE A 320 -16.30 3.63 4.29
CA ILE A 320 -16.24 4.59 5.40
C ILE A 320 -14.88 4.55 6.13
N SER A 321 -14.22 3.39 6.21
CA SER A 321 -12.93 3.24 6.89
C SER A 321 -11.82 4.13 6.32
N VAL A 322 -11.94 4.60 5.08
CA VAL A 322 -10.98 5.55 4.48
C VAL A 322 -11.03 6.91 5.17
N TRP A 323 -12.19 7.32 5.69
CA TRP A 323 -12.32 8.58 6.43
C TRP A 323 -11.52 8.60 7.72
N ASN A 324 -11.33 7.45 8.40
CA ASN A 324 -10.40 7.37 9.53
C ASN A 324 -8.96 7.66 9.10
N ARG A 325 -8.53 7.12 7.95
CA ARG A 325 -7.18 7.42 7.40
C ARG A 325 -7.03 8.89 7.03
N ILE A 326 -8.06 9.49 6.43
CA ILE A 326 -8.09 10.92 6.16
C ILE A 326 -8.00 11.73 7.47
N GLY A 327 -8.72 11.32 8.51
CA GLY A 327 -8.65 11.94 9.83
C GLY A 327 -7.26 11.85 10.46
N ASP A 328 -6.65 10.66 10.45
CA ASP A 328 -5.29 10.41 10.93
C ASP A 328 -4.25 11.28 10.20
N LEU A 329 -4.37 11.40 8.87
CA LEU A 329 -3.49 12.27 8.08
C LEU A 329 -3.65 13.75 8.44
N ASN A 330 -4.88 14.22 8.65
CA ASN A 330 -5.12 15.61 9.04
C ASN A 330 -4.57 15.92 10.44
N LEU A 331 -4.64 14.96 11.39
CA LEU A 331 -3.95 15.08 12.69
C LEU A 331 -2.43 15.24 12.50
N ASN A 332 -1.83 14.43 11.63
CA ASN A 332 -0.39 14.50 11.36
C ASN A 332 0.03 15.80 10.63
N ILE A 333 -0.86 16.36 9.82
CA ILE A 333 -0.66 17.67 9.16
C ILE A 333 -0.84 18.82 10.18
N GLY A 334 -1.61 18.62 11.25
CA GLY A 334 -1.97 19.63 12.24
C GLY A 334 -3.27 20.39 11.89
N ASP A 335 -4.09 19.89 10.96
CA ASP A 335 -5.44 20.41 10.73
C ASP A 335 -6.47 19.61 11.56
N ASP A 336 -6.49 19.89 12.85
CA ASP A 336 -7.37 19.20 13.80
C ASP A 336 -8.85 19.38 13.44
N SER A 337 -9.21 20.51 12.84
CA SER A 337 -10.58 20.79 12.42
C SER A 337 -11.01 19.88 11.26
N ALA A 338 -10.13 19.67 10.27
CA ALA A 338 -10.37 18.70 9.21
C ALA A 338 -10.39 17.26 9.72
N ALA A 339 -9.52 16.93 10.67
CA ALA A 339 -9.51 15.62 11.32
C ALA A 339 -10.85 15.31 12.00
N VAL A 340 -11.36 16.24 12.83
CA VAL A 340 -12.67 16.09 13.49
C VAL A 340 -13.78 15.85 12.46
N ARG A 341 -13.85 16.64 11.38
CA ARG A 341 -14.88 16.47 10.33
C ARG A 341 -14.81 15.10 9.66
N ALA A 342 -13.60 14.61 9.36
CA ALA A 342 -13.40 13.30 8.73
C ALA A 342 -13.89 12.17 9.63
N PHE A 343 -13.51 12.17 10.91
CA PHE A 343 -13.97 11.17 11.87
C PHE A 343 -15.47 11.31 12.20
N GLN A 344 -16.02 12.52 12.25
CA GLN A 344 -17.46 12.72 12.45
C GLN A 344 -18.28 12.14 11.28
N THR A 345 -17.78 12.27 10.05
CA THR A 345 -18.40 11.66 8.86
C THR A 345 -18.56 10.14 9.03
N VAL A 346 -17.59 9.49 9.69
CA VAL A 346 -17.70 8.06 10.04
C VAL A 346 -18.86 7.81 10.99
N LEU A 347 -18.93 8.56 12.09
CA LEU A 347 -19.95 8.37 13.13
C LEU A 347 -21.37 8.63 12.58
N GLU A 348 -21.55 9.69 11.78
CA GLU A 348 -22.83 10.02 11.12
C GLU A 348 -23.28 8.92 10.14
N ALA A 349 -22.34 8.36 9.37
CA ALA A 349 -22.63 7.28 8.44
C ALA A 349 -23.01 5.97 9.17
N LEU A 350 -22.44 5.72 10.36
CA LEU A 350 -22.78 4.58 11.22
C LEU A 350 -24.11 4.75 11.96
N GLU A 351 -24.47 5.98 12.34
CA GLU A 351 -25.72 6.31 13.01
C GLU A 351 -26.92 6.26 12.05
N SER A 352 -26.77 6.87 10.87
CA SER A 352 -27.82 6.92 9.84
C SER A 352 -28.22 5.55 9.26
N GLY A 353 -27.41 4.51 9.52
CA GLY A 353 -27.62 3.18 8.93
C GLY A 353 -27.39 3.16 7.42
N ALA A 354 -26.76 4.22 6.87
CA ALA A 354 -26.39 4.33 5.46
C ALA A 354 -25.48 3.17 5.01
N VAL A 355 -24.82 2.50 5.96
CA VAL A 355 -24.05 1.29 5.74
C VAL A 355 -24.51 0.16 6.65
N LEU A 356 -24.69 -1.03 6.07
CA LEU A 356 -25.20 -2.22 6.74
C LEU A 356 -24.26 -2.66 7.88
N ARG A 357 -24.75 -2.62 9.13
CA ARG A 357 -24.05 -3.08 10.35
C ARG A 357 -23.88 -4.61 10.39
N SER A 358 -23.01 -5.20 9.57
CA SER A 358 -22.86 -6.67 9.53
C SER A 358 -21.43 -7.21 9.63
N SER A 359 -20.41 -6.42 9.98
CA SER A 359 -19.02 -6.93 10.11
C SER A 359 -18.30 -6.47 11.39
N ARG A 360 -17.28 -7.26 11.77
CA ARG A 360 -16.31 -6.99 12.86
C ARG A 360 -15.52 -5.69 12.66
N ASP A 361 -15.50 -5.21 11.42
CA ASP A 361 -14.76 -4.02 10.97
C ASP A 361 -15.48 -2.73 11.36
N PHE A 362 -16.82 -2.69 11.42
CA PHE A 362 -17.55 -1.46 11.74
C PHE A 362 -17.35 -0.98 13.18
N SER A 363 -17.33 -1.90 14.15
CA SER A 363 -16.99 -1.52 15.54
C SER A 363 -15.57 -0.99 15.63
N GLU A 364 -14.67 -1.47 14.76
CA GLU A 364 -13.28 -1.02 14.72
C GLU A 364 -13.20 0.41 14.20
N THR A 365 -13.89 0.67 13.10
CA THR A 365 -13.98 2.00 12.50
C THR A 365 -14.60 3.03 13.46
N GLU A 366 -15.64 2.66 14.22
CA GLU A 366 -16.24 3.53 15.25
C GLU A 366 -15.27 3.86 16.40
N ILE A 367 -14.55 2.85 16.90
CA ILE A 367 -13.56 3.02 17.97
C ILE A 367 -12.45 3.97 17.54
N GLU A 368 -11.90 3.75 16.35
CA GLU A 368 -10.85 4.60 15.76
C GLU A 368 -11.33 6.04 15.57
N ALA A 369 -12.56 6.24 15.07
CA ALA A 369 -13.13 7.57 14.89
C ALA A 369 -13.27 8.32 16.21
N HIS A 370 -13.84 7.69 17.25
CA HIS A 370 -13.90 8.30 18.57
C HIS A 370 -12.51 8.62 19.13
N TYR A 371 -11.55 7.70 19.03
CA TYR A 371 -10.20 7.95 19.51
C TYR A 371 -9.54 9.13 18.77
N GLY A 372 -9.65 9.18 17.44
CA GLY A 372 -9.11 10.26 16.61
C GLY A 372 -9.73 11.62 16.91
N ILE A 373 -11.04 11.70 17.11
CA ILE A 373 -11.72 12.95 17.54
C ILE A 373 -11.20 13.40 18.90
N GLY A 374 -11.02 12.46 19.83
CA GLY A 374 -10.49 12.76 21.16
C GLY A 374 -9.09 13.38 21.10
N LEU A 375 -8.22 12.87 20.22
CA LEU A 375 -6.89 13.46 19.98
C LEU A 375 -6.99 14.85 19.33
N ALA A 376 -7.87 15.04 18.35
CA ALA A 376 -8.03 16.33 17.69
C ALA A 376 -8.54 17.42 18.66
N TYR A 377 -9.49 17.08 19.53
CA TYR A 377 -9.98 18.03 20.54
C TYR A 377 -8.97 18.30 21.65
N GLN A 378 -8.11 17.34 21.98
CA GLN A 378 -6.97 17.58 22.87
C GLN A 378 -6.10 18.70 22.29
N GLU A 379 -5.75 18.65 21.00
CA GLU A 379 -4.92 19.67 20.36
C GLU A 379 -5.63 21.03 20.23
N GLN A 380 -6.95 21.04 20.05
CA GLN A 380 -7.78 22.24 20.09
C GLN A 380 -8.00 22.82 21.51
N ASN A 381 -7.38 22.24 22.55
CA ASN A 381 -7.57 22.60 23.95
C ASN A 381 -9.05 22.50 24.42
N ASN A 382 -9.83 21.57 23.86
CA ASN A 382 -11.21 21.30 24.27
C ASN A 382 -11.27 20.04 25.16
N PHE A 383 -11.19 20.25 26.46
CA PHE A 383 -11.14 19.18 27.46
C PHE A 383 -12.38 18.27 27.45
N GLU A 384 -13.58 18.85 27.43
CA GLU A 384 -14.84 18.10 27.60
C GLU A 384 -15.04 17.11 26.45
N GLU A 385 -14.84 17.57 25.21
CA GLU A 385 -14.98 16.71 24.03
C GLU A 385 -13.85 15.67 23.94
N ALA A 386 -12.61 16.05 24.29
CA ALA A 386 -11.49 15.10 24.33
C ALA A 386 -11.76 13.96 25.34
N GLU A 387 -12.20 14.29 26.55
CA GLU A 387 -12.55 13.32 27.60
C GLU A 387 -13.68 12.40 27.13
N TYR A 388 -14.76 12.97 26.59
CA TYR A 388 -15.93 12.22 26.12
C TYR A 388 -15.56 11.18 25.06
N HIS A 389 -14.86 11.63 24.00
CA HIS A 389 -14.54 10.80 22.85
C HIS A 389 -13.55 9.68 23.19
N VAL A 390 -12.49 9.95 23.95
CA VAL A 390 -11.54 8.89 24.37
C VAL A 390 -12.21 7.90 25.32
N THR A 391 -13.04 8.37 26.26
CA THR A 391 -13.80 7.50 27.17
C THR A 391 -14.75 6.59 26.40
N ARG A 392 -15.44 7.11 25.38
CA ARG A 392 -16.31 6.34 24.50
C ARG A 392 -15.55 5.26 23.73
N ALA A 393 -14.36 5.58 23.20
CA ALA A 393 -13.50 4.61 22.53
C ALA A 393 -13.07 3.46 23.47
N ILE A 394 -12.70 3.78 24.73
CA ILE A 394 -12.36 2.77 25.75
C ILE A 394 -13.57 1.88 26.05
N ALA A 395 -14.76 2.46 26.25
CA ALA A 395 -15.98 1.70 26.55
C ALA A 395 -16.34 0.70 25.43
N LEU A 396 -16.22 1.12 24.17
CA LEU A 396 -16.44 0.26 23.00
C LEU A 396 -15.42 -0.89 22.92
N LEU A 397 -14.15 -0.62 23.22
CA LEU A 397 -13.11 -1.67 23.31
C LEU A 397 -13.39 -2.67 24.43
N GLU A 398 -13.86 -2.20 25.58
CA GLU A 398 -14.21 -3.04 26.73
C GLU A 398 -15.45 -3.91 26.46
N GLU A 399 -16.48 -3.35 25.82
CA GLU A 399 -17.65 -4.10 25.36
C GLU A 399 -17.21 -5.22 24.40
N ARG A 400 -16.36 -4.90 23.44
CA ARG A 400 -15.78 -5.87 22.51
C ARG A 400 -14.99 -6.95 23.26
N ALA A 401 -14.22 -6.58 24.28
CA ALA A 401 -13.47 -7.53 25.11
C ALA A 401 -14.40 -8.48 25.88
N LEU A 402 -15.52 -7.96 26.39
CA LEU A 402 -16.53 -8.74 27.09
C LEU A 402 -17.24 -9.72 26.15
N LEU A 403 -17.61 -9.28 24.95
CA LEU A 403 -18.20 -10.13 23.91
C LEU A 403 -17.26 -11.25 23.46
N MET A 404 -15.95 -11.00 23.41
CA MET A 404 -14.96 -12.05 23.15
C MET A 404 -14.89 -13.09 24.28
N ARG A 405 -15.01 -12.64 25.55
CA ARG A 405 -14.99 -13.53 26.73
C ARG A 405 -16.23 -14.41 26.83
N SER A 406 -17.43 -13.88 26.58
CA SER A 406 -18.70 -14.64 26.69
C SER A 406 -18.85 -15.73 25.62
N ARG A 407 -18.17 -15.57 24.48
CA ARG A 407 -18.27 -16.47 23.31
C ARG A 407 -17.31 -17.67 23.31
N THR A 408 -16.52 -17.97 24.36
CA THR A 408 -15.44 -18.98 24.23
C THR A 408 -15.19 -20.03 25.33
N ARG A 409 -15.33 -21.30 24.95
CA ARG A 409 -14.46 -22.45 25.30
C ARG A 409 -13.54 -22.73 24.08
N THR A 410 -12.22 -22.53 24.19
CA THR A 410 -11.11 -22.85 23.23
C THR A 410 -10.81 -21.92 22.03
N ASN A 411 -9.52 -21.49 21.88
CA ASN A 411 -8.57 -21.54 20.74
C ASN A 411 -7.40 -20.52 20.88
N ARG A 412 -6.22 -20.82 20.28
CA ARG A 412 -4.94 -20.04 20.39
C ARG A 412 -4.88 -18.76 19.54
N THR A 413 -5.48 -18.71 18.36
CA THR A 413 -5.60 -17.48 17.55
C THR A 413 -6.41 -16.38 18.27
N ARG A 414 -7.39 -16.76 19.10
CA ARG A 414 -8.12 -15.82 19.95
C ARG A 414 -7.35 -15.36 21.20
N SER A 415 -6.18 -15.92 21.52
CA SER A 415 -5.32 -15.32 22.56
C SER A 415 -4.57 -14.10 22.04
N GLU A 416 -4.16 -14.10 20.77
CA GLU A 416 -3.49 -12.96 20.13
C GLU A 416 -4.44 -11.75 20.05
N ASP A 417 -5.67 -11.95 19.53
CA ASP A 417 -6.71 -10.92 19.50
C ASP A 417 -7.01 -10.31 20.89
N ARG A 418 -6.96 -11.13 21.96
CA ARG A 418 -7.20 -10.66 23.34
C ARG A 418 -6.02 -9.85 23.88
N ILE A 419 -4.79 -10.25 23.55
CA ILE A 419 -3.58 -9.53 23.92
C ILE A 419 -3.56 -8.17 23.22
N GLU A 420 -3.86 -8.14 21.92
CA GLU A 420 -3.96 -6.92 21.13
C GLU A 420 -5.03 -5.98 21.69
N LEU A 421 -6.22 -6.50 21.97
CA LEU A 421 -7.31 -5.70 22.54
C LEU A 421 -6.96 -5.14 23.92
N ALA A 422 -6.34 -5.94 24.80
CA ALA A 422 -5.87 -5.48 26.10
C ALA A 422 -4.77 -4.41 25.98
N ALA A 423 -3.89 -4.52 24.97
CA ALA A 423 -2.89 -3.51 24.68
C ALA A 423 -3.51 -2.19 24.21
N ARG A 424 -4.55 -2.25 23.38
CA ARG A 424 -5.28 -1.07 22.92
C ARG A 424 -6.06 -0.37 24.03
N ILE A 425 -6.77 -1.13 24.86
CA ILE A 425 -7.46 -0.58 26.05
C ILE A 425 -6.46 0.14 26.96
N ARG A 426 -5.31 -0.48 27.23
CA ARG A 426 -4.25 0.14 28.03
C ARG A 426 -3.69 1.40 27.38
N LYS A 427 -3.46 1.38 26.06
CA LYS A 427 -3.01 2.56 25.29
C LYS A 427 -4.02 3.70 25.44
N TYR A 428 -5.31 3.46 25.26
CA TYR A 428 -6.32 4.53 25.30
C TYR A 428 -6.56 5.07 26.71
N ARG A 429 -6.52 4.21 27.74
CA ARG A 429 -6.55 4.66 29.15
C ARG A 429 -5.33 5.52 29.49
N TYR A 430 -4.17 5.15 28.98
CA TYR A 430 -2.96 5.96 29.11
C TYR A 430 -3.11 7.32 28.41
N THR A 431 -3.66 7.35 27.19
CA THR A 431 -3.98 8.61 26.49
C THR A 431 -4.95 9.48 27.30
N LEU A 432 -6.02 8.89 27.85
CA LEU A 432 -6.99 9.62 28.68
C LEU A 432 -6.34 10.22 29.93
N ALA A 433 -5.44 9.48 30.58
CA ALA A 433 -4.71 9.97 31.73
C ALA A 433 -3.77 11.16 31.38
N HIS A 434 -3.18 11.15 30.19
CA HIS A 434 -2.40 12.28 29.67
C HIS A 434 -3.25 13.49 29.31
N ILE A 435 -4.45 13.29 28.76
CA ILE A 435 -5.43 14.37 28.58
C ILE A 435 -5.70 15.02 29.95
N TYR A 436 -5.92 14.24 31.00
CA TYR A 436 -6.11 14.79 32.34
C TYR A 436 -4.89 15.55 32.88
N LEU A 437 -3.66 15.11 32.59
CA LEU A 437 -2.45 15.88 32.94
C LEU A 437 -2.40 17.22 32.19
N ARG A 438 -2.68 17.22 30.88
CA ARG A 438 -2.62 18.42 30.03
C ARG A 438 -3.62 19.50 30.46
N PHE A 439 -4.78 19.11 30.97
CA PHE A 439 -5.85 20.03 31.38
C PHE A 439 -5.94 20.21 32.90
N ASP A 440 -4.83 20.01 33.63
CA ASP A 440 -4.71 20.20 35.09
C ASP A 440 -5.70 19.41 35.95
N ALA A 441 -6.32 18.36 35.40
CA ALA A 441 -7.24 17.47 36.09
C ALA A 441 -6.48 16.38 36.86
N ALA A 442 -5.53 16.78 37.70
CA ALA A 442 -4.52 15.89 38.30
C ALA A 442 -5.11 14.68 39.05
N GLN A 443 -6.20 14.86 39.81
CA GLN A 443 -6.83 13.72 40.50
C GLN A 443 -7.41 12.71 39.51
N LYS A 444 -8.07 13.16 38.44
CA LYS A 444 -8.56 12.25 37.38
C LYS A 444 -7.40 11.54 36.68
N ALA A 445 -6.26 12.21 36.51
CA ALA A 445 -5.06 11.61 35.94
C ALA A 445 -4.54 10.45 36.80
N VAL A 446 -4.43 10.65 38.13
CA VAL A 446 -4.08 9.58 39.08
C VAL A 446 -5.02 8.39 38.91
N ASP A 447 -6.32 8.61 39.01
CA ASP A 447 -7.33 7.55 38.93
C ASP A 447 -7.22 6.77 37.61
N ALA A 448 -7.04 7.47 36.48
CA ALA A 448 -6.90 6.86 35.16
C ALA A 448 -5.60 6.05 35.03
N PHE A 449 -4.45 6.56 35.49
CA PHE A 449 -3.20 5.80 35.49
C PHE A 449 -3.25 4.59 36.43
N GLU A 450 -3.96 4.67 37.55
CA GLU A 450 -4.17 3.50 38.43
C GLU A 450 -4.92 2.39 37.69
N THR A 451 -5.88 2.70 36.81
CA THR A 451 -6.52 1.68 35.97
C THR A 451 -5.57 1.01 34.97
N VAL A 452 -4.49 1.70 34.57
CA VAL A 452 -3.42 1.13 33.74
C VAL A 452 -2.54 0.20 34.59
N LEU A 453 -2.14 0.65 35.78
CA LEU A 453 -1.31 -0.12 36.71
C LEU A 453 -2.02 -1.34 37.31
N ALA A 454 -3.35 -1.33 37.36
CA ALA A 454 -4.14 -2.50 37.75
C ALA A 454 -3.96 -3.70 36.80
N VAL A 455 -3.54 -3.44 35.54
CA VAL A 455 -3.25 -4.47 34.54
C VAL A 455 -1.75 -4.78 34.45
N ASP A 456 -0.91 -3.74 34.53
CA ASP A 456 0.55 -3.84 34.51
C ASP A 456 1.16 -2.93 35.58
N ASP A 457 1.45 -3.49 36.75
CA ASP A 457 1.94 -2.77 37.94
C ASP A 457 3.37 -2.22 37.81
N LYS A 458 4.03 -2.55 36.70
CA LYS A 458 5.40 -2.15 36.34
C LYS A 458 5.43 -1.28 35.10
N TYR A 459 4.28 -0.83 34.58
CA TYR A 459 4.21 0.06 33.44
C TYR A 459 4.80 1.43 33.78
N VAL A 460 6.09 1.61 33.45
CA VAL A 460 6.90 2.79 33.81
C VAL A 460 6.22 4.10 33.40
N PRO A 461 5.66 4.25 32.18
CA PRO A 461 5.03 5.51 31.79
C PRO A 461 3.84 5.92 32.67
N ALA A 462 3.04 4.97 33.19
CA ALA A 462 1.95 5.31 34.12
C ALA A 462 2.47 5.64 35.53
N LEU A 463 3.54 4.99 36.00
CA LEU A 463 4.17 5.36 37.27
C LEU A 463 4.71 6.80 37.22
N THR A 464 5.34 7.17 36.10
CA THR A 464 5.79 8.55 35.86
C THR A 464 4.63 9.52 35.87
N GLY A 465 3.55 9.20 35.14
CA GLY A 465 2.35 10.04 35.08
C GLY A 465 1.66 10.25 36.44
N ILE A 466 1.56 9.22 37.28
CA ILE A 466 1.05 9.36 38.66
C ILE A 466 1.97 10.25 39.50
N GLY A 467 3.29 10.11 39.31
CA GLY A 467 4.28 10.97 39.95
C GLY A 467 4.06 12.45 39.63
N MET A 468 3.91 12.76 38.34
CA MET A 468 3.61 14.12 37.85
C MET A 468 2.26 14.62 38.36
N ALA A 469 1.22 13.80 38.32
CA ALA A 469 -0.10 14.17 38.83
C ALA A 469 -0.07 14.49 40.34
N HIS A 470 0.66 13.70 41.15
CA HIS A 470 0.84 14.00 42.56
C HIS A 470 1.66 15.27 42.80
N GLN A 471 2.61 15.59 41.93
CA GLN A 471 3.34 16.85 41.98
C GLN A 471 2.41 18.05 41.76
N MET A 472 1.52 17.98 40.75
CA MET A 472 0.49 19.01 40.51
C MET A 472 -0.49 19.16 41.69
N LEU A 473 -0.72 18.09 42.45
CA LEU A 473 -1.51 18.10 43.68
C LEU A 473 -0.73 18.56 44.92
N ASP A 474 0.53 18.99 44.78
CA ASP A 474 1.47 19.32 45.86
C ASP A 474 1.69 18.17 46.86
N ASN A 475 1.42 16.93 46.44
CA ASN A 475 1.62 15.72 47.21
C ASN A 475 3.05 15.18 47.03
N VAL A 476 4.05 16.01 47.36
CA VAL A 476 5.48 15.77 47.12
C VAL A 476 5.96 14.37 47.53
N LYS A 477 5.50 13.86 48.69
CA LYS A 477 5.88 12.53 49.18
C LYS A 477 5.41 11.39 48.27
N GLN A 478 4.18 11.48 47.76
CA GLN A 478 3.65 10.48 46.85
C GLN A 478 4.31 10.62 45.49
N ALA A 479 4.48 11.85 44.99
CA ALA A 479 5.20 12.12 43.75
C ALA A 479 6.59 11.47 43.74
N GLU A 480 7.40 11.72 44.78
CA GLU A 480 8.73 11.12 44.94
C GLU A 480 8.66 9.58 44.99
N THR A 481 7.68 9.01 45.72
CA THR A 481 7.51 7.55 45.85
C THR A 481 7.28 6.87 44.49
N TYR A 482 6.36 7.39 43.68
CA TYR A 482 6.06 6.83 42.37
C TYR A 482 7.19 7.06 41.36
N LEU A 483 7.80 8.25 41.35
CA LEU A 483 8.91 8.58 40.46
C LEU A 483 10.17 7.76 40.77
N LEU A 484 10.49 7.52 42.05
CA LEU A 484 11.57 6.61 42.43
C LEU A 484 11.30 5.17 41.96
N LYS A 485 10.05 4.71 42.06
CA LYS A 485 9.66 3.39 41.53
C LYS A 485 9.82 3.34 40.01
N ALA A 486 9.42 4.40 39.29
CA ALA A 486 9.58 4.50 37.84
C ALA A 486 11.07 4.45 37.43
N VAL A 487 11.91 5.29 38.05
CA VAL A 487 13.37 5.34 37.82
C VAL A 487 14.06 4.02 38.13
N LYS A 488 13.61 3.28 39.15
CA LYS A 488 14.16 1.96 39.48
C LYS A 488 13.83 0.92 38.40
N LEU A 489 12.67 1.02 37.76
CA LEU A 489 12.20 0.10 36.72
C LEU A 489 12.69 0.48 35.32
N SER A 490 13.06 1.74 35.09
CA SER A 490 13.55 2.27 33.80
C SER A 490 14.97 1.82 33.42
N VAL A 491 15.69 1.10 34.30
CA VAL A 491 17.05 0.60 34.02
C VAL A 491 17.09 -0.33 32.79
N ASN A 492 15.97 -0.99 32.47
CA ASN A 492 15.87 -1.95 31.36
C ASN A 492 15.06 -1.42 30.15
N SER A 493 14.42 -0.27 30.28
CA SER A 493 13.53 0.35 29.30
C SER A 493 13.74 1.85 29.47
N GLU A 494 14.65 2.45 28.71
CA GLU A 494 14.98 3.87 28.83
C GLU A 494 13.69 4.71 28.67
N VAL A 495 13.20 5.30 29.77
CA VAL A 495 12.08 6.25 29.80
C VAL A 495 12.65 7.57 30.35
N PRO A 496 13.19 8.45 29.47
CA PRO A 496 13.82 9.72 29.84
C PRO A 496 12.94 10.60 30.72
N GLU A 497 11.62 10.55 30.49
CA GLU A 497 10.60 11.32 31.19
C GLU A 497 10.61 11.03 32.69
N ALA A 498 10.87 9.78 33.10
CA ALA A 498 10.92 9.40 34.51
C ALA A 498 12.11 10.05 35.24
N TYR A 499 13.28 10.10 34.59
CA TYR A 499 14.44 10.77 35.16
C TYR A 499 14.23 12.27 35.23
N ASN A 500 13.65 12.88 34.19
CA ASN A 500 13.37 14.30 34.17
C ASN A 500 12.36 14.69 35.26
N ALA A 501 11.23 13.99 35.35
CA ALA A 501 10.20 14.28 36.35
C ALA A 501 10.73 14.21 37.79
N LEU A 502 11.56 13.21 38.12
CA LEU A 502 12.18 13.14 39.45
C LEU A 502 13.20 14.26 39.69
N GLY A 503 14.02 14.57 38.68
CA GLY A 503 14.98 15.67 38.76
C GLY A 503 14.30 17.03 38.93
N TYR A 504 13.23 17.28 38.18
CA TYR A 504 12.42 18.49 38.25
C TYR A 504 11.72 18.62 39.62
N LEU A 505 11.12 17.55 40.14
CA LEU A 505 10.55 17.53 41.50
C LEU A 505 11.59 17.95 42.56
N TYR A 506 12.81 17.41 42.49
CA TYR A 506 13.89 17.81 43.39
C TYR A 506 14.32 19.28 43.21
N ALA A 507 14.35 19.77 41.96
CA ALA A 507 14.68 21.15 41.63
C ALA A 507 13.68 22.14 42.21
N GLU A 508 12.38 21.90 42.04
CA GLU A 508 11.31 22.73 42.60
C GLU A 508 11.40 22.83 44.12
N GLN A 509 11.60 21.68 44.78
CA GLN A 509 11.74 21.62 46.23
C GLN A 509 13.07 22.21 46.74
N GLY A 510 14.03 22.48 45.86
CA GLY A 510 15.37 22.95 46.23
C GLY A 510 16.18 21.91 47.00
N THR A 511 15.87 20.62 46.84
CA THR A 511 16.53 19.51 47.56
C THR A 511 17.30 18.63 46.60
N LYS A 512 18.33 17.91 47.08
CA LYS A 512 19.10 16.91 46.30
C LYS A 512 19.55 17.42 44.91
N LEU A 513 19.89 18.70 44.78
CA LEU A 513 20.13 19.35 43.48
C LEU A 513 21.23 18.69 42.64
N ASP A 514 22.27 18.16 43.26
CA ASP A 514 23.32 17.42 42.53
C ASP A 514 22.81 16.09 41.96
N GLU A 515 21.95 15.38 42.70
CA GLU A 515 21.28 14.17 42.22
C GLU A 515 20.29 14.51 41.11
N ALA A 516 19.54 15.60 41.26
CA ALA A 516 18.62 16.12 40.24
C ALA A 516 19.35 16.37 38.91
N ALA A 517 20.51 17.04 38.95
CA ALA A 517 21.32 17.28 37.75
C ALA A 517 21.73 15.97 37.07
N VAL A 518 22.17 14.96 37.85
CA VAL A 518 22.54 13.64 37.31
C VAL A 518 21.35 12.95 36.63
N LEU A 519 20.15 13.03 37.21
CA LEU A 519 18.94 12.46 36.64
C LEU A 519 18.58 13.15 35.31
N VAL A 520 18.54 14.48 35.28
CA VAL A 520 18.21 15.23 34.06
C VAL A 520 19.27 15.05 32.96
N HIS A 521 20.56 14.96 33.31
CA HIS A 521 21.62 14.60 32.36
C HIS A 521 21.41 13.23 31.71
N ARG A 522 20.84 12.25 32.45
CA ARG A 522 20.46 10.95 31.86
C ARG A 522 19.30 11.10 30.90
N ALA A 523 18.32 11.94 31.19
CA ALA A 523 17.21 12.21 30.27
C ALA A 523 17.71 12.87 28.97
N LEU A 524 18.59 13.87 29.09
CA LEU A 524 19.21 14.57 27.97
C LEU A 524 20.12 13.68 27.12
N LYS A 525 20.69 12.61 27.67
CA LYS A 525 21.46 11.65 26.86
C LYS A 525 20.58 10.98 25.79
N SER A 526 19.31 10.72 26.10
CA SER A 526 18.37 10.11 25.16
C SER A 526 17.70 11.15 24.25
N ALA A 527 17.45 12.36 24.75
CA ALA A 527 16.88 13.47 23.98
C ALA A 527 17.68 14.78 24.21
N PRO A 528 18.81 14.98 23.52
CA PRO A 528 19.73 16.10 23.78
C PRO A 528 19.14 17.48 23.49
N THR A 529 18.11 17.55 22.66
CA THR A 529 17.46 18.80 22.23
C THR A 529 16.07 18.98 22.84
N SER A 530 15.75 18.23 23.91
CA SER A 530 14.47 18.37 24.60
C SER A 530 14.44 19.69 25.38
N GLY A 531 13.61 20.64 24.93
CA GLY A 531 13.44 21.93 25.60
C GLY A 531 13.01 21.80 27.06
N ALA A 532 12.08 20.89 27.36
CA ALA A 532 11.62 20.64 28.73
C ALA A 532 12.72 20.09 29.66
N TYR A 533 13.64 19.28 29.14
CA TYR A 533 14.75 18.72 29.93
C TYR A 533 15.84 19.76 30.16
N LEU A 534 16.10 20.60 29.15
CA LEU A 534 17.00 21.74 29.27
C LEU A 534 16.47 22.78 30.27
N ASP A 535 15.15 23.02 30.28
CA ASP A 535 14.50 23.87 31.27
C ASP A 535 14.68 23.33 32.70
N SER A 536 14.40 22.04 32.90
CA SER A 536 14.61 21.37 34.19
C SER A 536 16.07 21.48 34.67
N LEU A 537 17.05 21.31 33.77
CA LEU A 537 18.47 21.48 34.08
C LEU A 537 18.83 22.94 34.39
N GLY A 538 18.24 23.87 33.64
CA GLY A 538 18.36 25.31 33.87
C GLY A 538 17.89 25.72 35.26
N LEU A 539 16.70 25.26 35.65
CA LEU A 539 16.13 25.48 36.99
C LEU A 539 17.03 24.88 38.09
N ILE A 540 17.58 23.68 37.89
CA ILE A 540 18.53 23.07 38.83
C ILE A 540 19.76 23.96 39.01
N TYR A 541 20.38 24.42 37.92
CA TYR A 541 21.55 25.30 38.01
C TYR A 541 21.23 26.66 38.61
N PHE A 542 20.05 27.20 38.35
CA PHE A 542 19.56 28.41 38.99
C PHE A 542 19.49 28.24 40.52
N LYS A 543 18.86 27.16 41.01
CA LYS A 543 18.78 26.84 42.45
C LYS A 543 20.16 26.55 43.08
N GLN A 544 21.14 26.11 42.29
CA GLN A 544 22.54 25.95 42.72
C GLN A 544 23.34 27.26 42.72
N GLY A 545 22.78 28.38 42.25
CA GLY A 545 23.48 29.66 42.10
C GLY A 545 24.44 29.71 40.89
N LYS A 546 24.41 28.71 39.99
CA LYS A 546 25.23 28.65 38.77
C LYS A 546 24.55 29.42 37.64
N LEU A 547 24.41 30.74 37.80
CA LEU A 547 23.57 31.59 36.96
C LEU A 547 23.95 31.59 35.48
N ASP A 548 25.25 31.53 35.14
CA ASP A 548 25.70 31.45 33.75
C ASP A 548 25.20 30.17 33.06
N ALA A 549 25.39 29.02 33.72
CA ALA A 549 24.94 27.72 33.20
C ALA A 549 23.41 27.62 33.16
N ALA A 550 22.71 28.21 34.13
CA ALA A 550 21.25 28.27 34.13
C ALA A 550 20.73 29.00 32.89
N ILE A 551 21.23 30.21 32.63
CA ILE A 551 20.83 31.03 31.47
C ILE A 551 21.14 30.31 30.16
N GLU A 552 22.32 29.72 30.02
CA GLU A 552 22.69 29.00 28.78
C GLU A 552 21.71 27.86 28.48
N ASN A 553 21.34 27.07 29.49
CA ASN A 553 20.38 25.96 29.31
C ASN A 553 18.96 26.47 29.07
N LEU A 554 18.53 27.53 29.75
CA LEU A 554 17.20 28.12 29.58
C LEU A 554 17.03 28.85 28.24
N GLU A 555 18.08 29.49 27.72
CA GLU A 555 18.09 30.06 26.37
C GLU A 555 17.97 28.96 25.31
N GLN A 556 18.67 27.83 25.50
CA GLN A 556 18.50 26.66 24.63
C GLN A 556 17.11 26.03 24.77
N ALA A 557 16.58 25.95 25.99
CA ALA A 557 15.22 25.46 26.24
C ALA A 557 14.19 26.30 25.46
N ASN A 558 14.28 27.63 25.54
CA ASN A 558 13.43 28.54 24.79
C ASN A 558 13.69 28.51 23.27
N HIS A 559 14.87 28.09 22.82
CA HIS A 559 15.14 27.89 21.39
C HIS A 559 14.40 26.66 20.85
N TYR A 560 14.42 25.54 21.58
CA TYR A 560 13.78 24.29 21.15
C TYR A 560 12.28 24.24 21.46
N LEU A 561 11.83 24.95 22.50
CA LEU A 561 10.43 25.07 22.89
C LEU A 561 10.09 26.55 23.13
N PRO A 562 9.94 27.34 22.04
CA PRO A 562 9.68 28.77 22.15
C PRO A 562 8.28 29.05 22.70
N ASN A 563 8.10 30.26 23.24
CA ASN A 563 6.80 30.76 23.71
C ASN A 563 6.15 29.92 24.82
N THR A 564 6.96 29.23 25.63
CA THR A 564 6.49 28.50 26.82
C THR A 564 6.61 29.41 28.04
N PRO A 565 5.50 29.82 28.68
CA PRO A 565 5.52 30.78 29.79
C PRO A 565 6.39 30.35 30.97
N GLU A 566 6.42 29.07 31.33
CA GLU A 566 7.23 28.52 32.42
C GLU A 566 8.73 28.68 32.15
N ILE A 567 9.17 28.35 30.93
CA ILE A 567 10.57 28.50 30.50
C ILE A 567 10.96 29.99 30.52
N LEU A 568 10.08 30.85 30.02
CA LEU A 568 10.31 32.30 30.01
C LEU A 568 10.37 32.85 31.45
N LEU A 569 9.56 32.34 32.36
CA LEU A 569 9.58 32.69 33.78
C LEU A 569 10.91 32.28 34.44
N HIS A 570 11.36 31.03 34.26
CA HIS A 570 12.65 30.56 34.77
C HIS A 570 13.81 31.38 34.19
N LEU A 571 13.77 31.69 32.90
CA LEU A 571 14.79 32.50 32.23
C LEU A 571 14.80 33.94 32.75
N ALA A 572 13.63 34.55 32.96
CA ALA A 572 13.50 35.88 33.54
C ALA A 572 14.06 35.92 34.97
N ASP A 573 13.79 34.90 35.79
CA ASP A 573 14.34 34.75 37.13
C ASP A 573 15.87 34.65 37.12
N ALA A 574 16.43 33.83 36.23
CA ALA A 574 17.86 33.68 36.09
C ALA A 574 18.54 34.99 35.61
N TYR A 575 17.92 35.72 34.69
CA TYR A 575 18.41 37.04 34.27
C TYR A 575 18.35 38.06 35.40
N PHE A 576 17.25 38.09 36.16
CA PHE A 576 17.07 39.05 37.24
C PHE A 576 18.11 38.83 38.35
N GLU A 577 18.31 37.58 38.79
CA GLU A 577 19.30 37.23 39.82
C GLU A 577 20.74 37.54 39.38
N LYS A 578 21.02 37.46 38.06
CA LYS A 578 22.31 37.84 37.48
C LYS A 578 22.51 39.37 37.37
N GLY A 579 21.46 40.16 37.62
CA GLY A 579 21.47 41.61 37.47
C GLY A 579 21.20 42.11 36.05
N LEU A 580 20.75 41.24 35.13
CA LEU A 580 20.39 41.58 33.75
C LEU A 580 18.91 42.01 33.68
N LYS A 581 18.57 43.07 34.41
CA LYS A 581 17.19 43.48 34.65
C LYS A 581 16.39 43.78 33.38
N GLU A 582 16.99 44.45 32.40
CA GLU A 582 16.30 44.78 31.14
C GLU A 582 15.92 43.52 30.36
N LYS A 583 16.81 42.51 30.34
CA LYS A 583 16.51 41.22 29.70
C LYS A 583 15.39 40.50 30.44
N ALA A 584 15.45 40.45 31.77
CA ALA A 584 14.42 39.83 32.60
C ALA A 584 13.03 40.45 32.33
N LEU A 585 12.96 41.79 32.26
CA LEU A 585 11.72 42.51 31.94
C LEU A 585 11.21 42.15 30.54
N GLN A 586 12.08 42.17 29.51
CA GLN A 586 11.68 41.83 28.15
C GLN A 586 11.16 40.39 28.03
N THR A 587 11.84 39.44 28.67
CA THR A 587 11.44 38.03 28.67
C THR A 587 10.10 37.84 29.36
N LEU A 588 9.88 38.50 30.49
CA LEU A 588 8.66 38.36 31.27
C LEU A 588 7.47 39.12 30.66
N GLU A 589 7.69 40.26 30.01
CA GLU A 589 6.67 40.95 29.21
C GLU A 589 6.22 40.09 28.03
N HIS A 590 7.13 39.33 27.42
CA HIS A 590 6.78 38.36 26.40
C HIS A 590 5.94 37.21 26.97
N ALA A 591 6.29 36.68 28.14
CA ALA A 591 5.51 35.64 28.80
C ALA A 591 4.07 36.10 29.12
N VAL A 592 3.90 37.33 29.63
CA VAL A 592 2.58 37.94 29.89
C VAL A 592 1.80 38.21 28.60
N GLN A 593 2.46 38.46 27.46
CA GLN A 593 1.76 38.57 26.18
C GLN A 593 1.17 37.23 25.71
N ILE A 594 1.81 36.13 26.06
CA ILE A 594 1.36 34.77 25.74
C ILE A 594 0.21 34.37 26.68
N GLU A 595 0.35 34.64 27.98
CA GLU A 595 -0.68 34.40 29.00
C GLU A 595 -1.03 35.68 29.78
N PRO A 596 -1.93 36.53 29.23
CA PRO A 596 -2.29 37.80 29.86
C PRO A 596 -2.96 37.67 31.22
N ASP A 597 -3.59 36.53 31.50
CA ASP A 597 -4.36 36.28 32.71
C ASP A 597 -3.57 35.50 33.78
N ASN A 598 -2.30 35.14 33.50
CA ASN A 598 -1.47 34.40 34.45
C ASN A 598 -1.02 35.31 35.61
N VAL A 599 -1.60 35.06 36.79
CA VAL A 599 -1.37 35.86 38.00
C VAL A 599 0.09 35.85 38.46
N GLU A 600 0.78 34.72 38.34
CA GLU A 600 2.18 34.61 38.74
C GLU A 600 3.08 35.48 37.86
N LEU A 601 2.90 35.41 36.54
CA LEU A 601 3.68 36.21 35.59
C LEU A 601 3.46 37.71 35.82
N LEU A 602 2.20 38.13 36.03
CA LEU A 602 1.85 39.52 36.33
C LEU A 602 2.50 40.00 37.64
N GLN A 603 2.40 39.22 38.72
CA GLN A 603 3.01 39.55 40.01
C GLN A 603 4.53 39.65 39.90
N LYS A 604 5.15 38.73 39.15
CA LYS A 604 6.61 38.72 38.96
C LYS A 604 7.05 39.93 38.15
N LEU A 605 6.28 40.32 37.13
CA LEU A 605 6.56 41.48 36.30
C LEU A 605 6.52 42.78 37.11
N ASP A 606 5.51 42.94 37.95
CA ASP A 606 5.38 44.09 38.84
C ASP A 606 6.52 44.14 39.88
N THR A 607 6.92 42.98 40.41
CA THR A 607 8.05 42.85 41.34
C THR A 607 9.36 43.32 40.70
N ILE A 608 9.66 42.87 39.48
CA ILE A 608 10.88 43.28 38.78
C ILE A 608 10.82 44.77 38.40
N LYS A 609 9.67 45.29 37.95
CA LYS A 609 9.48 46.72 37.63
C LYS A 609 9.69 47.63 38.83
N SER A 610 9.25 47.20 40.01
CA SER A 610 9.32 47.99 41.25
C SER A 610 10.64 47.86 42.02
N SER A 611 11.46 46.85 41.75
CA SER A 611 12.83 46.77 42.28
C SER A 611 13.63 48.01 41.81
N ARG A 612 14.38 48.67 42.70
CA ARG A 612 15.14 49.89 42.37
C ARG A 612 16.51 49.58 41.82
#